data_AF-A0A9Q8Y9C5-F1
#
_entry.id   AF-A0A9Q8Y9C5-F1
#
_cell.length_a   1.000
_cell.length_b   1.000
_cell.length_c   1.000
_cell.angle_alpha   90.00
_cell.angle_beta   90.00
_cell.angle_gamma   90.00
#
_symmetry.space_group_name_H-M   'P 1'
#
loop_
_entity.id
_entity.type
_entity.pdbx_description
1 polymer ?
#
loop_
_entity_poly.entity_id
_entity_poly.type
_entity_poly.pdbx_seq_one_letter_code
_entity_poly.pdbx_strand_id
1 'polypeptide(L)'
;MTNSAERLRKLSRFMKLMIILCGALFCSAVVYTHWQIFFDRQGFEQGVRDIVFPRVEIITLSYRAIGTVAFLTAINNALVIAGLAFAWQLFDSFQRGEILSGRNGVLLRRVGLTALFGSLCMTVSNGIGILAVTYDNPGTTGHAVMFDINGGTMIVLLMAGLVVGLGHVMVIASGVEAENRSFV
;
A
#
# COMPACT_ATOMS: atom_id res chain seq x y z
N MET A 1 -28.17 -24.02 -7.59
CA MET A 1 -27.06 -23.48 -6.76
C MET A 1 -25.74 -23.26 -7.52
N THR A 2 -25.62 -23.69 -8.79
CA THR A 2 -24.40 -23.57 -9.62
C THR A 2 -24.03 -22.14 -10.02
N ASN A 3 -25.02 -21.25 -10.18
CA ASN A 3 -24.81 -19.90 -10.70
C ASN A 3 -24.01 -18.99 -9.74
N SER A 4 -24.22 -19.08 -8.41
CA SER A 4 -23.53 -18.23 -7.44
C SER A 4 -22.04 -18.56 -7.29
N ALA A 5 -21.68 -19.85 -7.26
CA ALA A 5 -20.29 -20.30 -7.16
C ALA A 5 -19.49 -19.94 -8.43
N GLU A 6 -20.11 -20.06 -9.60
CA GLU A 6 -19.48 -19.69 -10.87
C GLU A 6 -19.29 -18.18 -11.00
N ARG A 7 -20.29 -17.38 -10.58
CA ARG A 7 -20.18 -15.92 -10.50
C ARG A 7 -19.03 -15.49 -9.59
N LEU A 8 -18.88 -16.13 -8.43
CA LEU A 8 -17.77 -15.84 -7.53
C LEU A 8 -16.42 -16.18 -8.17
N ARG A 9 -16.28 -17.35 -8.80
CA ARG A 9 -15.03 -17.70 -9.51
C ARG A 9 -14.69 -16.73 -10.64
N LYS A 10 -15.69 -16.22 -11.38
CA LYS A 10 -15.49 -15.19 -12.40
C LYS A 10 -15.02 -13.88 -11.77
N LEU A 11 -15.67 -13.43 -10.69
CA LEU A 11 -15.26 -12.24 -9.95
C LEU A 11 -13.84 -12.36 -9.39
N SER A 12 -13.50 -13.48 -8.74
CA SER A 12 -12.16 -13.71 -8.20
C SER A 12 -11.07 -13.68 -9.28
N ARG A 13 -11.33 -14.27 -10.45
CA ARG A 13 -10.41 -14.19 -11.60
C ARG A 13 -10.23 -12.75 -12.09
N PHE A 14 -11.33 -12.01 -12.19
CA PHE A 14 -11.29 -10.61 -12.57
C PHE A 14 -10.48 -9.76 -11.57
N MET A 15 -10.72 -9.94 -10.27
CA MET A 15 -9.96 -9.26 -9.22
C MET A 15 -8.48 -9.61 -9.23
N LYS A 16 -8.12 -10.87 -9.48
CA LYS A 16 -6.73 -11.30 -9.68
C LYS A 16 -6.08 -10.60 -10.88
N LEU A 17 -6.79 -10.52 -12.00
CA LEU A 17 -6.31 -9.79 -13.18
C LEU A 17 -6.08 -8.31 -12.85
N MET A 18 -7.01 -7.67 -12.14
CA MET A 18 -6.82 -6.30 -11.66
C MET A 18 -5.59 -6.15 -10.76
N ILE A 19 -5.33 -7.10 -9.86
CA ILE A 19 -4.12 -7.09 -9.02
C ILE A 19 -2.85 -7.20 -9.87
N ILE A 20 -2.83 -8.06 -10.89
CA ILE A 20 -1.68 -8.16 -11.81
C ILE A 20 -1.50 -6.84 -12.56
N LEU A 21 -2.56 -6.25 -13.10
CA LEU A 21 -2.46 -4.99 -13.84
C LEU A 21 -1.98 -3.85 -12.94
N CYS A 22 -2.52 -3.73 -11.73
CA CYS A 22 -2.05 -2.76 -10.74
C CYS A 22 -0.58 -3.01 -10.37
N GLY A 23 -0.19 -4.26 -10.16
CA GLY A 23 1.20 -4.63 -9.87
C GLY A 23 2.14 -4.32 -11.03
N ALA A 24 1.74 -4.60 -12.27
CA ALA A 24 2.52 -4.32 -13.47
C ALA A 24 2.69 -2.80 -13.69
N LEU A 25 1.61 -2.03 -13.52
CA LEU A 25 1.65 -0.57 -13.58
C LEU A 25 2.56 0.01 -12.49
N PHE A 26 2.45 -0.50 -11.27
CA PHE A 26 3.30 -0.11 -10.15
C PHE A 26 4.79 -0.43 -10.42
N CYS A 27 5.11 -1.65 -10.84
CA CYS A 27 6.47 -2.03 -11.19
C CYS A 27 7.04 -1.19 -12.34
N SER A 28 6.21 -0.88 -13.34
CA SER A 28 6.61 0.00 -14.46
C SER A 28 6.96 1.40 -13.98
N ALA A 29 6.17 1.97 -13.06
CA ALA A 29 6.47 3.26 -12.44
C ALA A 29 7.79 3.22 -11.66
N VAL A 30 8.03 2.19 -10.85
CA VAL A 30 9.28 2.03 -10.09
C VAL A 30 10.50 1.92 -11.01
N VAL A 31 10.40 1.13 -12.08
CA VAL A 31 11.47 0.99 -13.08
C VAL A 31 11.73 2.31 -13.80
N TYR A 32 10.67 3.02 -14.18
CA TYR A 32 10.79 4.34 -14.81
C TYR A 32 11.49 5.36 -13.90
N THR A 33 11.14 5.41 -12.61
CA THR A 33 11.83 6.28 -11.65
C THR A 33 13.31 5.92 -11.50
N HIS A 34 13.65 4.62 -11.44
CA HIS A 34 15.05 4.20 -11.39
C HIS A 34 15.80 4.58 -12.67
N TRP A 35 15.16 4.41 -13.84
CA TRP A 35 15.72 4.85 -15.11
C TRP A 35 16.06 6.35 -15.10
N GLN A 36 15.16 7.21 -14.61
CA GLN A 36 15.41 8.64 -14.50
C GLN A 36 16.62 8.96 -13.60
N ILE A 37 16.82 8.25 -12.48
CA ILE A 37 17.99 8.46 -11.60
C ILE A 37 19.32 8.29 -12.36
N PHE A 38 19.41 7.32 -13.27
CA PHE A 38 20.65 7.02 -14.00
C PHE A 38 20.80 7.79 -15.32
N PHE A 39 19.72 8.04 -16.04
CA PHE A 39 19.76 8.56 -17.41
C PHE A 39 19.17 9.96 -17.57
N ASP A 40 18.34 10.44 -16.64
CA ASP A 40 17.69 11.76 -16.70
C ASP A 40 17.54 12.36 -15.30
N ARG A 41 18.68 12.77 -14.73
CA ARG A 41 18.73 13.33 -13.38
C ARG A 41 17.87 14.58 -13.24
N GLN A 42 17.77 15.41 -14.27
CA GLN A 42 16.93 16.60 -14.26
C GLN A 42 15.44 16.23 -14.19
N GLY A 43 14.99 15.25 -14.99
CA GLY A 43 13.63 14.74 -14.93
C GLY A 43 13.30 14.07 -13.60
N PHE A 44 14.27 13.39 -12.98
CA PHE A 44 14.11 12.85 -11.62
C PHE A 44 13.92 13.96 -10.58
N GLU A 45 14.79 14.98 -10.58
CA GLU A 45 14.72 16.09 -9.62
C GLU A 45 13.41 16.88 -9.77
N GLN A 46 12.95 17.11 -11.00
CA GLN A 46 11.63 17.69 -11.30
C GLN A 46 10.49 16.80 -10.78
N GLY A 47 10.53 15.50 -11.05
CA GLY A 47 9.51 14.56 -10.56
C GLY A 47 9.42 14.51 -9.04
N VAL A 48 10.56 14.52 -8.34
CA VAL A 48 10.60 14.60 -6.87
C VAL A 48 10.01 15.92 -6.39
N ARG A 49 10.27 17.03 -7.06
CA ARG A 49 9.72 18.34 -6.71
C ARG A 49 8.21 18.41 -6.93
N ASP A 50 7.74 18.01 -8.10
CA ASP A 50 6.36 18.24 -8.53
C ASP A 50 5.39 17.19 -7.98
N ILE A 51 5.86 15.95 -7.77
CA ILE A 51 5.02 14.82 -7.35
C ILE A 51 5.19 14.53 -5.86
N VAL A 52 6.43 14.49 -5.37
CA VAL A 52 6.71 14.05 -3.99
C VAL A 52 6.64 15.21 -3.01
N PHE A 53 7.18 16.37 -3.38
CA PHE A 53 7.23 17.56 -2.52
C PHE A 53 6.61 18.83 -3.15
N PRO A 54 5.38 18.79 -3.69
CA PRO A 54 4.78 19.92 -4.42
C PRO A 54 4.59 21.18 -3.57
N ARG A 55 4.64 21.07 -2.25
CA ARG A 55 4.40 22.16 -1.29
C ARG A 55 5.68 22.75 -0.69
N VAL A 56 6.87 22.34 -1.17
CA VAL A 56 8.16 22.81 -0.63
C VAL A 56 8.87 23.68 -1.66
N GLU A 57 8.98 24.98 -1.39
CA GLU A 57 9.52 25.97 -2.34
C GLU A 57 11.03 25.80 -2.61
N ILE A 58 11.81 25.40 -1.60
CA ILE A 58 13.26 25.24 -1.70
C ILE A 58 13.61 23.82 -1.26
N ILE A 59 14.19 23.04 -2.18
CA ILE A 59 14.67 21.68 -1.91
C ILE A 59 16.13 21.57 -2.35
N THR A 60 16.95 20.93 -1.53
CA THR A 60 18.33 20.60 -1.86
C THR A 60 18.47 19.09 -1.89
N LEU A 61 18.58 18.52 -3.10
CA LEU A 61 18.82 17.09 -3.29
C LEU A 61 20.30 16.74 -3.12
N SER A 62 20.76 16.75 -1.86
CA SER A 62 22.07 16.18 -1.52
C SER A 62 22.07 14.66 -1.69
N TYR A 63 23.25 14.04 -1.83
CA TYR A 63 23.35 12.57 -1.92
C TYR A 63 22.72 11.86 -0.71
N ARG A 64 22.76 12.48 0.48
CA ARG A 64 22.12 11.97 1.70
C ARG A 64 20.59 12.08 1.63
N ALA A 65 20.08 13.17 1.09
CA ALA A 65 18.64 13.36 0.87
C ALA A 65 18.11 12.33 -0.14
N ILE A 66 18.81 12.14 -1.27
CA ILE A 66 18.47 11.12 -2.28
C ILE A 66 18.49 9.72 -1.65
N GLY A 67 19.52 9.38 -0.89
CA GLY A 67 19.61 8.09 -0.20
C GLY A 67 18.44 7.84 0.77
N THR A 68 18.07 8.87 1.55
CA THR A 68 16.93 8.81 2.48
C THR A 68 15.60 8.62 1.73
N VAL A 69 15.35 9.41 0.69
CA VAL A 69 14.12 9.32 -0.12
C VAL A 69 14.03 7.97 -0.81
N ALA A 70 15.12 7.46 -1.39
CA ALA A 70 15.17 6.15 -2.02
C ALA A 70 14.88 5.02 -1.02
N PHE A 71 15.47 5.08 0.18
CA PHE A 71 15.25 4.11 1.24
C PHE A 71 13.79 4.10 1.73
N LEU A 72 13.22 5.27 2.01
CA LEU A 72 11.81 5.40 2.43
C LEU A 72 10.87 4.92 1.32
N THR A 73 11.17 5.23 0.07
CA THR A 73 10.40 4.75 -1.09
C THR A 73 10.44 3.23 -1.18
N ALA A 74 11.59 2.60 -0.96
CA ALA A 74 11.72 1.14 -0.96
C ALA A 74 10.85 0.48 0.13
N ILE A 75 10.80 1.06 1.34
CA ILE A 75 9.93 0.58 2.43
C ILE A 75 8.45 0.67 2.04
N ASN A 76 8.03 1.83 1.52
CA ASN A 76 6.63 2.01 1.08
C ASN A 76 6.27 1.04 -0.04
N ASN A 77 7.18 0.80 -0.98
CA ASN A 77 6.97 -0.15 -2.08
C ASN A 77 6.83 -1.59 -1.58
N ALA A 78 7.63 -1.99 -0.59
CA ALA A 78 7.52 -3.31 0.02
C ALA A 78 6.14 -3.55 0.67
N LEU A 79 5.58 -2.53 1.33
CA LEU A 79 4.23 -2.57 1.90
C LEU A 79 3.14 -2.73 0.83
N VAL A 80 3.26 -2.01 -0.29
CA VAL A 80 2.34 -2.15 -1.43
C VAL A 80 2.38 -3.56 -2.01
N ILE A 81 3.58 -4.09 -2.26
CA ILE A 81 3.77 -5.45 -2.79
C ILE A 81 3.20 -6.49 -1.82
N ALA A 82 3.44 -6.35 -0.51
CA ALA A 82 2.87 -7.24 0.50
C ALA A 82 1.33 -7.20 0.49
N GLY A 83 0.72 -6.02 0.42
CA GLY A 83 -0.73 -5.85 0.33
C GLY A 83 -1.33 -6.52 -0.91
N LEU A 84 -0.71 -6.31 -2.08
CA LEU A 84 -1.11 -6.97 -3.32
C LEU A 84 -0.97 -8.49 -3.25
N ALA A 85 0.10 -9.00 -2.64
CA ALA A 85 0.33 -10.43 -2.47
C ALA A 85 -0.75 -11.07 -1.56
N PHE A 86 -1.11 -10.43 -0.44
CA PHE A 86 -2.19 -10.92 0.42
C PHE A 86 -3.55 -10.87 -0.27
N ALA A 87 -3.83 -9.80 -1.02
CA ALA A 87 -5.06 -9.69 -1.80
C ALA A 87 -5.13 -10.80 -2.86
N TRP A 88 -4.02 -11.09 -3.55
CA TRP A 88 -3.94 -12.18 -4.52
C TRP A 88 -4.26 -13.53 -3.88
N GLN A 89 -3.63 -13.84 -2.73
CA GLN A 89 -3.87 -15.09 -2.01
C GLN A 89 -5.32 -15.23 -1.55
N LEU A 90 -5.96 -14.13 -1.15
CA LEU A 90 -7.37 -14.11 -0.76
C LEU A 90 -8.27 -14.45 -1.95
N PHE A 91 -8.11 -13.77 -3.08
CA PHE A 91 -8.92 -14.06 -4.27
C PHE A 91 -8.61 -15.43 -4.89
N ASP A 92 -7.38 -15.92 -4.76
CA ASP A 92 -7.03 -17.29 -5.16
C ASP A 92 -7.82 -18.32 -4.33
N SER A 93 -7.94 -18.10 -3.02
CA SER A 93 -8.72 -18.96 -2.13
C SER A 93 -10.21 -18.94 -2.48
N PHE A 94 -10.78 -17.76 -2.77
CA PHE A 94 -12.16 -17.63 -3.24
C PHE A 94 -12.40 -18.36 -4.58
N GLN A 95 -11.42 -18.32 -5.49
CA GLN A 95 -11.51 -19.04 -6.76
C GLN A 95 -11.56 -20.58 -6.56
N ARG A 96 -10.87 -21.09 -5.53
CA ARG A 96 -10.90 -22.51 -5.15
C ARG A 96 -12.21 -22.93 -4.47
N GLY A 97 -13.08 -21.99 -4.13
CA GLY A 97 -14.37 -22.24 -3.47
C GLY A 97 -14.30 -22.25 -1.95
N GLU A 98 -13.13 -21.97 -1.37
CA GLU A 98 -12.98 -21.72 0.05
C GLU A 98 -13.38 -20.27 0.31
N ILE A 99 -14.63 -20.02 0.72
CA ILE A 99 -15.13 -18.65 0.92
C ILE A 99 -15.03 -18.26 2.39
N LEU A 100 -15.75 -18.96 3.27
CA LEU A 100 -15.83 -18.70 4.71
C LEU A 100 -14.81 -19.54 5.50
N SER A 101 -13.53 -19.38 5.18
CA SER A 101 -12.46 -20.03 5.94
C SER A 101 -11.77 -19.04 6.89
N GLY A 102 -11.35 -19.53 8.06
CA GLY A 102 -10.54 -18.73 8.99
C GLY A 102 -9.26 -18.20 8.33
N ARG A 103 -8.67 -18.97 7.40
CA ARG A 103 -7.53 -18.52 6.57
C ARG A 103 -7.85 -17.26 5.79
N ASN A 104 -9.01 -17.21 5.13
CA ASN A 104 -9.42 -16.03 4.37
C ASN A 104 -9.70 -14.83 5.27
N GLY A 105 -10.27 -15.05 6.47
CA GLY A 105 -10.42 -14.00 7.46
C GLY A 105 -9.07 -13.40 7.88
N VAL A 106 -8.05 -14.24 8.09
CA VAL A 106 -6.67 -13.78 8.37
C VAL A 106 -6.07 -13.02 7.19
N LEU A 107 -6.22 -13.51 5.96
CA LEU A 107 -5.72 -12.84 4.76
C LEU A 107 -6.40 -11.47 4.57
N LEU A 108 -7.72 -11.40 4.74
CA LEU A 108 -8.48 -10.15 4.68
C LEU A 108 -7.99 -9.15 5.75
N ARG A 109 -7.77 -9.63 6.99
CA ARG A 109 -7.17 -8.82 8.05
C ARG A 109 -5.78 -8.33 7.68
N ARG A 110 -4.94 -9.17 7.08
CA ARG A 110 -3.58 -8.79 6.64
C ARG A 110 -3.61 -7.73 5.55
N VAL A 111 -4.52 -7.84 4.57
CA VAL A 111 -4.73 -6.79 3.54
C VAL A 111 -5.07 -5.45 4.21
N GLY A 112 -6.05 -5.45 5.11
CA GLY A 112 -6.45 -4.25 5.84
C GLY A 112 -5.31 -3.67 6.69
N LEU A 113 -4.57 -4.51 7.42
CA LEU A 113 -3.41 -4.07 8.21
C LEU A 113 -2.29 -3.50 7.32
N THR A 114 -1.97 -4.13 6.20
CA THR A 114 -0.97 -3.59 5.26
C THR A 114 -1.40 -2.25 4.68
N ALA A 115 -2.69 -2.04 4.43
CA ALA A 115 -3.20 -0.74 3.97
C ALA A 115 -3.14 0.32 5.08
N LEU A 116 -3.49 -0.03 6.33
CA LEU A 116 -3.36 0.86 7.49
C LEU A 116 -1.90 1.28 7.72
N PHE A 117 -1.01 0.30 7.87
CA PHE A 117 0.41 0.55 8.08
C PHE A 117 1.05 1.25 6.88
N GLY A 118 0.67 0.89 5.65
CA GLY A 118 1.11 1.55 4.43
C GLY A 118 0.74 3.03 4.42
N SER A 119 -0.51 3.36 4.74
CA SER A 119 -0.97 4.74 4.80
C SER A 119 -0.24 5.56 5.86
N LEU A 120 -0.04 5.00 7.06
CA LEU A 120 0.72 5.69 8.13
C LEU A 120 2.19 5.82 7.77
N CYS A 121 2.80 4.78 7.20
CA CYS A 121 4.20 4.77 6.78
C CYS A 121 4.44 5.80 5.68
N MET A 122 3.53 5.96 4.72
CA MET A 122 3.62 7.01 3.70
C MET A 122 3.58 8.41 4.31
N THR A 123 2.67 8.69 5.25
CA THR A 123 2.59 9.99 5.93
C THR A 123 3.88 10.31 6.68
N VAL A 124 4.41 9.34 7.42
CA VAL A 124 5.67 9.51 8.16
C VAL A 124 6.86 9.66 7.21
N SER A 125 6.90 8.85 6.15
CA SER A 125 7.95 8.91 5.13
C SER A 125 7.97 10.25 4.42
N ASN A 126 6.81 10.84 4.14
CA ASN A 126 6.73 12.17 3.55
C ASN A 126 7.34 13.22 4.50
N GLY A 127 6.95 13.22 5.78
CA GLY A 127 7.51 14.14 6.77
C GLY A 127 9.04 14.02 6.92
N ILE A 128 9.57 12.79 6.97
CA ILE A 128 11.02 12.55 7.01
C ILE A 128 11.68 12.95 5.68
N GLY A 129 11.02 12.69 4.55
CA GLY A 129 11.50 13.09 3.22
C GLY A 129 11.65 14.60 3.09
N ILE A 130 10.64 15.37 3.54
CA ILE A 130 10.67 16.84 3.57
C ILE A 130 11.84 17.32 4.43
N LEU A 131 12.01 16.75 5.62
CA LEU A 131 13.17 17.05 6.46
C LEU A 131 14.48 16.80 5.73
N ALA A 132 14.63 15.63 5.09
CA ALA A 132 15.86 15.25 4.41
C ALA A 132 16.21 16.20 3.26
N VAL A 133 15.23 16.67 2.49
CA VAL A 133 15.46 17.59 1.37
C VAL A 133 15.54 19.06 1.79
N THR A 134 15.08 19.43 2.98
CA THR A 134 15.17 20.81 3.51
C THR A 134 16.34 21.02 4.46
N TYR A 135 16.92 19.95 5.01
CA TYR A 135 18.00 20.04 5.99
C TYR A 135 19.26 20.72 5.46
N ASP A 136 19.64 20.43 4.21
CA ASP A 136 20.84 20.98 3.57
C ASP A 136 20.57 22.30 2.80
N ASN A 137 19.39 22.91 2.97
CA ASN A 137 19.05 24.16 2.27
C ASN A 137 19.93 25.33 2.76
N PRO A 138 20.70 25.98 1.88
CA PRO A 138 21.55 27.10 2.27
C PRO A 138 20.70 28.34 2.63
N GLY A 139 20.93 28.92 3.81
CA GLY A 139 20.34 30.20 4.22
C GLY A 139 19.02 30.13 5.01
N THR A 140 18.48 28.95 5.29
CA THR A 140 17.25 28.78 6.07
C THR A 140 17.52 28.35 7.53
N THR A 141 16.99 29.10 8.49
CA THR A 141 17.04 28.82 9.95
C THR A 141 15.96 27.88 10.45
N GLY A 142 15.04 27.43 9.59
CA GLY A 142 13.90 26.58 9.98
C GLY A 142 13.91 25.24 9.24
N HIS A 143 14.14 24.15 9.99
CA HIS A 143 13.87 22.80 9.50
C HIS A 143 12.35 22.58 9.53
N ALA A 144 11.74 22.35 8.36
CA ALA A 144 10.30 22.14 8.27
C ALA A 144 9.98 20.64 8.32
N VAL A 145 9.10 20.25 9.25
CA VAL A 145 8.43 18.96 9.23
C VAL A 145 6.97 19.22 8.88
N MET A 146 6.50 18.64 7.78
CA MET A 146 5.09 18.69 7.44
C MET A 146 4.55 17.26 7.37
N PHE A 147 3.53 16.99 8.18
CA PHE A 147 2.73 15.77 8.06
C PHE A 147 1.41 16.15 7.38
N ASP A 148 1.27 15.79 6.10
CA ASP A 148 0.03 16.03 5.35
C ASP A 148 -0.90 14.82 5.51
N ILE A 149 -1.87 14.94 6.41
CA ILE A 149 -2.98 13.99 6.49
C ILE A 149 -4.15 14.60 5.71
N ASN A 150 -4.25 14.22 4.44
CA ASN A 150 -5.33 14.68 3.58
C ASN A 150 -6.58 13.76 3.67
N GLY A 151 -7.68 14.18 3.07
CA GLY A 151 -8.93 13.43 3.06
C GLY A 151 -8.81 12.04 2.42
N GLY A 152 -7.92 11.89 1.43
CA GLY A 152 -7.61 10.60 0.81
C GLY A 152 -6.99 9.62 1.81
N THR A 153 -6.01 10.08 2.59
CA THR A 153 -5.40 9.30 3.68
C THR A 153 -6.45 8.85 4.70
N MET A 154 -7.37 9.75 5.09
CA MET A 154 -8.45 9.38 6.02
C MET A 154 -9.41 8.34 5.46
N ILE A 155 -9.79 8.45 4.18
CA ILE A 155 -10.64 7.44 3.53
C ILE A 155 -9.94 6.09 3.50
N VAL A 156 -8.64 6.04 3.15
CA VAL A 156 -7.87 4.80 3.15
C VAL A 156 -7.81 4.20 4.56
N LEU A 157 -7.54 4.99 5.60
CA LEU A 157 -7.52 4.53 6.98
C LEU A 157 -8.87 3.95 7.41
N LEU A 158 -9.98 4.63 7.08
CA LEU A 158 -11.33 4.15 7.37
C LEU A 158 -11.63 2.84 6.65
N MET A 159 -11.38 2.77 5.35
CA MET A 159 -11.61 1.55 4.56
C MET A 159 -10.75 0.39 5.07
N ALA A 160 -9.48 0.65 5.36
CA ALA A 160 -8.56 -0.37 5.86
C ALA A 160 -8.99 -0.87 7.25
N GLY A 161 -9.45 0.03 8.14
CA GLY A 161 -10.05 -0.34 9.42
C GLY A 161 -11.29 -1.23 9.28
N LEU A 162 -12.19 -0.90 8.35
CA LEU A 162 -13.35 -1.74 8.05
C LEU A 162 -12.94 -3.12 7.53
N VAL A 163 -11.97 -3.20 6.62
CA VAL A 163 -11.44 -4.47 6.10
C VAL A 163 -10.83 -5.32 7.22
N VAL A 164 -10.08 -4.71 8.15
CA VAL A 164 -9.55 -5.39 9.35
C VAL A 164 -10.69 -5.95 10.21
N GLY A 165 -11.73 -5.14 10.45
CA GLY A 165 -12.91 -5.56 11.20
C GLY A 165 -13.64 -6.73 10.55
N LEU A 166 -13.88 -6.67 9.24
CA LEU A 166 -14.49 -7.76 8.47
C LEU A 166 -13.66 -9.04 8.52
N GLY A 167 -12.34 -8.93 8.37
CA GLY A 167 -11.44 -10.08 8.51
C GLY A 167 -11.52 -10.70 9.90
N HIS A 168 -11.60 -9.89 10.95
CA HIS A 168 -11.74 -10.36 12.32
C HIS A 168 -13.06 -11.10 12.57
N VAL A 169 -14.18 -10.50 12.14
CA VAL A 169 -15.52 -11.12 12.25
C VAL A 169 -15.56 -12.45 11.49
N MET A 170 -14.95 -12.51 10.32
CA MET A 170 -14.90 -13.73 9.52
C MET A 170 -14.11 -14.85 10.20
N VAL A 171 -13.01 -14.54 10.88
CA VAL A 171 -12.26 -15.52 11.68
C VAL A 171 -13.15 -16.07 12.80
N ILE A 172 -13.82 -15.20 13.55
CA ILE A 172 -14.72 -15.61 14.64
C ILE A 172 -15.86 -16.48 14.11
N ALA A 173 -16.54 -16.04 13.04
CA ALA A 173 -17.64 -16.77 12.44
C ALA A 173 -17.22 -18.17 11.98
N SER A 174 -16.03 -18.30 11.36
CA SER A 174 -15.51 -19.60 10.94
C SER A 174 -15.18 -20.53 12.12
N GLY A 175 -14.76 -19.96 13.26
CA GLY A 175 -14.53 -20.71 14.49
C GLY A 175 -15.83 -21.24 15.09
N VAL A 176 -16.85 -20.39 15.18
CA VAL A 176 -18.19 -20.77 15.66
C VAL A 176 -18.83 -21.82 14.75
N GLU A 177 -18.67 -21.71 13.42
CA GLU A 177 -19.16 -22.74 12.49
C GLU A 177 -18.46 -24.09 12.71
N ALA A 178 -17.14 -24.08 12.91
CA ALA A 178 -16.37 -25.29 13.16
C ALA A 178 -16.76 -25.97 14.48
N GLU A 179 -17.01 -25.18 15.53
CA GLU A 179 -17.49 -25.66 16.82
C GLU A 179 -18.89 -26.28 16.70
N ASN A 180 -19.84 -25.60 16.04
CA ASN A 180 -21.18 -26.13 15.81
C ASN A 180 -21.17 -27.46 15.04
N ARG A 181 -20.27 -27.64 14.07
CA ARG A 181 -20.10 -28.91 13.34
C ARG A 181 -19.52 -30.04 14.19
N SER A 182 -18.88 -29.73 15.31
CA SER A 182 -18.33 -30.76 16.22
C SER A 182 -19.38 -31.32 17.18
N PHE A 183 -20.51 -30.61 17.34
CA PHE A 183 -21.62 -31.00 18.21
C PHE A 183 -22.77 -31.74 17.50
N VAL A 184 -22.79 -31.78 16.16
CA VAL A 184 -23.77 -32.50 15.32
C VAL A 184 -23.12 -33.75 14.74
#